data_AF-A0A226QN17-F1
#
_entry.id   AF-A0A226QN17-F1
#
_cell.length_a   1.000
_cell.length_b   1.000
_cell.length_c   1.000
_cell.angle_alpha   90.00
_cell.angle_beta   90.00
_cell.angle_gamma   90.00
#
_symmetry.space_group_name_H-M   'P 1'
#
loop_
_entity.id
_entity.type
_entity.pdbx_description
1 polymer ?
#
loop_
_entity_poly.entity_id
_entity_poly.type
_entity_poly.pdbx_seq_one_letter_code
_entity_poly.pdbx_strand_id
1 'polypeptide(L)'
;MEVYNVHQALKILQEYYITDSIQMVTRWIREGKIKAERSANRKEGWRIHHDDLFEFIEEQRPGLPEVMGVYEWYVENSFSMLANDHREKHNKLDSEEVKGDSTYQEELMKQLMEEKNQLENQLINMQDELNLVYEQITELTVKVQKLEEENAFLMGLYEQMDEMYQELIKKNQQESSNETPKTMERKLEKVMSTEDFKKIFKEVINKYEGGTVNFMQQENELINEIYTLFFNEDGELKNEVIYDDEEYRCPLTKKKYKNLRSMLKNAIRTKLKQTLNPVDGTVLANDSSR
;
A
#
# COMPACT_ATOMS: atom_id res chain seq x y z
N MET A 1 33.39 -19.55 -1.24
CA MET A 1 32.41 -18.50 -0.93
C MET A 1 32.67 -17.34 -1.86
N GLU A 2 31.73 -17.09 -2.76
CA GLU A 2 31.79 -15.92 -3.63
C GLU A 2 31.56 -14.67 -2.77
N VAL A 3 32.31 -13.61 -3.06
CA VAL A 3 32.28 -12.36 -2.28
C VAL A 3 32.12 -11.22 -3.25
N TYR A 4 31.14 -10.36 -2.97
CA TYR A 4 30.79 -9.23 -3.81
C TYR A 4 31.19 -7.92 -3.14
N ASN A 5 31.67 -6.98 -3.94
CA ASN A 5 31.72 -5.59 -3.52
C ASN A 5 30.34 -4.92 -3.69
N VAL A 6 30.18 -3.70 -3.18
CA VAL A 6 28.91 -2.96 -3.24
C VAL A 6 28.37 -2.78 -4.66
N HIS A 7 29.24 -2.56 -5.65
CA HIS A 7 28.83 -2.38 -7.04
C HIS A 7 28.35 -3.70 -7.67
N GLN A 8 29.03 -4.80 -7.37
CA GLN A 8 28.62 -6.14 -7.80
C GLN A 8 27.29 -6.52 -7.16
N ALA A 9 27.14 -6.29 -5.85
CA ALA A 9 25.89 -6.53 -5.15
C ALA A 9 24.74 -5.66 -5.71
N LEU A 10 25.00 -4.39 -6.06
CA LEU A 10 23.99 -3.57 -6.74
C LEU A 10 23.55 -4.18 -8.06
N LYS A 11 24.47 -4.66 -8.89
CA LYS A 11 24.13 -5.27 -10.18
C LYS A 11 23.23 -6.49 -10.00
N ILE A 12 23.56 -7.36 -9.04
CA ILE A 12 22.73 -8.51 -8.69
C ILE A 12 21.35 -8.03 -8.21
N LEU A 13 21.29 -7.08 -7.28
CA LEU A 13 20.02 -6.53 -6.78
C LEU A 13 19.17 -5.85 -7.87
N GLN A 14 19.78 -5.33 -8.93
CA GLN A 14 19.09 -4.84 -10.12
C GLN A 14 18.47 -5.98 -10.94
N GLU A 15 19.22 -7.06 -11.17
CA GLU A 15 18.76 -8.26 -11.86
C GLU A 15 17.55 -8.90 -11.12
N TYR A 16 17.53 -8.80 -9.79
CA TYR A 16 16.42 -9.24 -8.94
C TYR A 16 15.32 -8.18 -8.73
N TYR A 17 15.36 -7.05 -9.44
CA TYR A 17 14.35 -5.97 -9.36
C TYR A 17 14.08 -5.45 -7.93
N ILE A 18 15.14 -5.34 -7.12
CA ILE A 18 15.08 -4.85 -5.74
C ILE A 18 15.45 -3.37 -5.66
N THR A 19 16.57 -2.97 -6.26
CA THR A 19 16.99 -1.56 -6.29
C THR A 19 17.96 -1.27 -7.42
N ASP A 20 17.96 -0.04 -7.89
CA ASP A 20 18.93 0.54 -8.82
C ASP A 20 19.89 1.54 -8.14
N SER A 21 19.72 1.78 -6.84
CA SER A 21 20.43 2.82 -6.09
C SER A 21 21.53 2.26 -5.21
N ILE A 22 22.78 2.60 -5.54
CA ILE A 22 23.94 2.27 -4.69
C ILE A 22 23.83 2.86 -3.27
N GLN A 23 23.13 3.98 -3.13
CA GLN A 23 22.90 4.62 -1.83
C GLN A 23 22.00 3.75 -0.95
N MET A 24 21.01 3.09 -1.53
CA MET A 24 20.15 2.13 -0.82
C MET A 24 20.95 0.91 -0.36
N VAL A 25 21.77 0.34 -1.24
CA VAL A 25 22.64 -0.81 -0.90
C VAL A 25 23.58 -0.48 0.26
N THR A 26 24.27 0.67 0.19
CA THR A 26 25.16 1.11 1.28
C THR A 26 24.41 1.43 2.57
N ARG A 27 23.17 1.92 2.49
CA ARG A 27 22.29 2.14 3.65
C ARG A 27 21.90 0.82 4.31
N TRP A 28 21.49 -0.19 3.56
CA TRP A 28 21.12 -1.51 4.09
C TRP A 28 22.28 -2.22 4.78
N ILE A 29 23.50 -2.06 4.25
CA ILE A 29 24.72 -2.56 4.91
C ILE A 29 24.93 -1.86 6.26
N ARG A 30 24.74 -0.54 6.34
CA ARG A 30 24.88 0.23 7.60
C ARG A 30 23.79 -0.11 8.62
N GLU A 31 22.58 -0.37 8.13
CA GLU A 31 21.43 -0.80 8.95
C GLU A 31 21.55 -2.27 9.40
N GLY A 32 22.53 -3.03 8.89
CA GLY A 32 22.73 -4.44 9.21
C GLY A 32 21.73 -5.39 8.55
N LYS A 33 20.97 -4.90 7.56
CA LYS A 33 20.04 -5.73 6.77
C LYS A 33 20.76 -6.63 5.78
N ILE A 34 21.87 -6.16 5.24
CA ILE A 34 22.80 -6.97 4.45
C ILE A 34 24.07 -7.11 5.30
N LYS A 35 24.40 -8.35 5.69
CA LYS A 35 25.65 -8.60 6.41
C LYS A 35 26.83 -8.36 5.48
N ALA A 36 27.77 -7.54 5.92
CA ALA A 36 28.95 -7.20 5.13
C ALA A 36 30.13 -6.89 6.04
N GLU A 37 31.33 -7.27 5.60
CA GLU A 37 32.59 -6.99 6.27
C GLU A 37 33.28 -5.80 5.63
N ARG A 38 33.95 -4.96 6.43
CA ARG A 38 34.84 -3.94 5.86
C ARG A 38 36.09 -4.61 5.33
N SER A 39 36.43 -4.36 4.06
CA SER A 39 37.73 -4.77 3.53
C SER A 39 38.87 -4.08 4.29
N ALA A 40 39.97 -4.80 4.50
CA ALA A 40 41.20 -4.26 5.08
C ALA A 40 41.75 -3.08 4.26
N ASN A 41 41.48 -3.08 2.95
CA ASN A 41 41.84 -1.98 2.06
C ASN A 41 40.67 -0.99 1.95
N ARG A 42 40.84 0.23 2.46
CA ARG A 42 39.80 1.28 2.41
C ARG A 42 39.30 1.60 1.00
N LYS A 43 40.10 1.32 -0.04
CA LYS A 43 39.70 1.53 -1.44
C LYS A 43 38.72 0.48 -1.97
N GLU A 44 38.68 -0.71 -1.38
CA GLU A 44 37.81 -1.81 -1.83
C GLU A 44 36.40 -1.74 -1.23
N GLY A 45 36.21 -0.99 -0.14
CA GLY A 45 34.89 -0.80 0.47
C GLY A 45 34.39 -2.01 1.26
N TRP A 46 33.11 -2.31 1.12
CA TRP A 46 32.44 -3.43 1.81
C TRP A 46 32.55 -4.72 0.99
N ARG A 47 32.68 -5.85 1.70
CA ARG A 47 32.63 -7.21 1.18
C ARG A 47 31.37 -7.88 1.69
N ILE A 48 30.55 -8.38 0.78
CA ILE A 48 29.26 -9.01 1.05
C ILE A 48 29.39 -10.46 0.61
N HIS A 49 29.07 -11.40 1.48
CA HIS A 49 29.08 -12.82 1.11
C HIS A 49 27.87 -13.15 0.24
N HIS A 50 28.04 -14.11 -0.66
CA HIS A 50 26.95 -14.60 -1.49
C HIS A 50 25.73 -15.00 -0.67
N ASP A 51 25.91 -15.87 0.32
CA ASP A 51 24.80 -16.38 1.15
C ASP A 51 24.05 -15.26 1.85
N ASP A 52 24.76 -14.26 2.40
CA ASP A 52 24.16 -13.11 3.08
C ASP A 52 23.39 -12.19 2.12
N LEU A 53 23.87 -12.03 0.88
CA LEU A 53 23.18 -11.23 -0.14
C LEU A 53 21.92 -11.95 -0.61
N PHE A 54 21.99 -13.25 -0.86
CA PHE A 54 20.86 -14.04 -1.34
C PHE A 54 19.82 -14.32 -0.25
N GLU A 55 20.23 -14.42 1.03
CA GLU A 55 19.32 -14.39 2.18
C GLU A 55 18.49 -13.10 2.18
N PHE A 56 19.13 -11.95 1.99
CA PHE A 56 18.42 -10.67 1.85
C PHE A 56 17.50 -10.60 0.63
N ILE A 57 17.93 -11.15 -0.52
CA ILE A 57 17.10 -11.19 -1.74
C ILE A 57 15.85 -12.04 -1.51
N GLU A 58 16.01 -13.21 -0.88
CA GLU A 58 14.90 -14.10 -0.53
C GLU A 58 13.93 -13.43 0.44
N GLU A 59 14.42 -12.67 1.42
CA GLU A 59 13.56 -11.88 2.32
C GLU A 59 12.77 -10.78 1.59
N GLN A 60 13.38 -10.11 0.59
CA GLN A 60 12.72 -9.05 -0.17
C GLN A 60 11.74 -9.60 -1.22
N ARG A 61 12.08 -10.72 -1.86
CA ARG A 61 11.26 -11.38 -2.90
C ARG A 61 11.36 -12.91 -2.78
N PRO A 62 10.55 -13.51 -1.90
CA PRO A 62 10.55 -14.95 -1.69
C PRO A 62 10.31 -15.74 -2.99
N GLY A 63 11.11 -16.77 -3.23
CA GLY A 63 11.00 -17.67 -4.39
C GLY A 63 11.52 -17.12 -5.72
N LEU A 64 11.80 -15.82 -5.82
CA LEU A 64 12.37 -15.25 -7.06
C LEU A 64 13.80 -15.74 -7.35
N PRO A 65 14.71 -15.91 -6.38
CA PRO A 65 16.01 -16.57 -6.56
C PRO A 65 15.93 -17.93 -7.25
N GLU A 66 14.98 -18.76 -6.83
CA GLU A 66 14.80 -20.11 -7.40
C GLU A 66 14.34 -20.04 -8.86
N VAL A 67 13.37 -19.16 -9.15
CA VAL A 67 12.87 -18.96 -10.53
C VAL A 67 13.97 -18.42 -11.46
N MET A 68 14.76 -17.44 -10.99
CA MET A 68 15.89 -16.91 -11.76
C MET A 68 16.96 -17.97 -12.02
N GLY A 69 17.28 -18.81 -11.03
CA GLY A 69 18.23 -19.91 -11.20
C GLY A 69 17.78 -20.93 -12.25
N VAL A 70 16.49 -21.28 -12.30
CA VAL A 70 15.93 -22.16 -13.35
C VAL A 70 16.02 -21.49 -14.73
N TYR A 71 15.73 -20.19 -14.81
CA TYR A 71 15.82 -19.44 -16.06
C TYR A 71 17.26 -19.34 -16.59
N GLU A 72 18.22 -18.97 -15.74
CA GLU A 72 19.65 -18.91 -16.09
C GLU A 72 20.15 -20.26 -16.57
N TRP A 73 19.83 -21.34 -15.86
CA TRP A 73 20.17 -22.70 -16.28
C TRP A 73 19.60 -23.03 -17.66
N TYR A 74 18.33 -22.70 -17.91
CA TYR A 74 17.72 -22.95 -19.22
C TYR A 74 18.41 -22.15 -20.34
N VAL A 75 18.74 -20.88 -20.09
CA VAL A 75 19.44 -20.04 -21.06
C VAL A 75 20.85 -20.57 -21.36
N GLU A 76 21.63 -20.91 -20.33
CA GLU A 76 22.99 -21.44 -20.49
C GLU A 76 22.99 -22.80 -21.20
N ASN A 77 22.01 -23.65 -20.90
CA ASN A 77 21.93 -24.99 -21.46
C ASN A 77 21.13 -25.08 -22.77
N SER A 78 20.46 -24.01 -23.20
CA SER A 78 19.63 -23.98 -24.41
C SER A 78 20.34 -24.52 -25.66
N PHE A 79 21.58 -24.10 -25.91
CA PHE A 79 22.38 -24.57 -27.05
C PHE A 79 22.84 -26.02 -26.89
N SER A 80 23.14 -26.46 -25.66
CA SER A 80 23.56 -27.83 -25.38
C SER A 80 22.40 -28.83 -25.50
N MET A 81 21.19 -28.43 -25.10
CA MET A 81 19.97 -29.21 -25.28
C MET A 81 19.64 -29.39 -26.77
N LEU A 82 19.74 -28.32 -27.57
CA LEU A 82 19.56 -28.39 -29.02
C LEU A 82 20.61 -29.29 -29.69
N ALA A 83 21.89 -29.21 -29.28
CA ALA A 83 22.96 -30.04 -29.82
C ALA A 83 22.84 -31.52 -29.43
N ASN A 84 22.42 -31.81 -28.20
CA ASN A 84 22.23 -33.19 -27.73
C ASN A 84 21.00 -33.85 -28.34
N ASP A 85 19.91 -33.11 -28.60
CA ASP A 85 18.73 -33.63 -29.32
C ASP A 85 19.09 -34.04 -30.77
N HIS A 86 19.98 -33.29 -31.43
CA HIS A 86 20.52 -33.69 -32.74
C HIS A 86 21.47 -34.90 -32.69
N ARG A 87 22.26 -35.06 -31.62
CA ARG A 87 23.23 -36.15 -31.48
C ARG A 87 22.59 -37.48 -31.08
N GLU A 88 21.54 -37.46 -30.25
CA GLU A 88 20.75 -38.66 -29.94
C GLU A 88 19.89 -39.12 -31.13
N LYS A 89 19.39 -38.19 -31.96
CA LYS A 89 18.71 -38.51 -33.21
C LYS A 89 19.66 -39.06 -34.28
N HIS A 90 20.87 -38.51 -34.43
CA HIS A 90 21.86 -39.03 -35.39
C HIS A 90 22.47 -40.38 -34.97
N ASN A 91 22.75 -40.61 -33.68
CA ASN A 91 23.32 -41.88 -33.22
C ASN A 91 22.36 -43.08 -33.31
N LYS A 92 21.04 -42.84 -33.43
CA LYS A 92 20.06 -43.91 -33.72
C LYS A 92 19.90 -44.23 -35.21
N LEU A 93 20.34 -43.35 -36.11
CA LEU A 93 20.21 -43.51 -37.56
C LEU A 93 21.42 -44.20 -38.21
N ASP A 94 22.62 -44.07 -37.63
CA ASP A 94 23.85 -44.62 -38.22
C ASP A 94 24.16 -46.09 -37.85
N SER A 95 23.32 -46.75 -37.04
CA SER A 95 23.56 -48.15 -36.62
C SER A 95 22.66 -49.20 -37.29
N GLU A 96 21.79 -48.82 -38.21
CA GLU A 96 20.96 -49.76 -38.97
C GLU A 96 21.23 -49.63 -40.48
N GLU A 97 22.21 -50.39 -40.96
CA GLU A 97 22.22 -50.84 -42.36
C GLU A 97 20.94 -51.65 -42.61
N VAL A 98 19.84 -50.98 -42.96
CA VAL A 98 18.61 -51.65 -43.38
C VAL A 98 18.23 -51.13 -44.76
N LYS A 99 18.30 -52.07 -45.70
CA LYS A 99 17.82 -51.98 -47.08
C LYS A 99 16.44 -51.31 -47.11
N GLY A 100 16.31 -50.38 -48.03
CA GLY A 100 15.16 -49.49 -48.15
C GLY A 100 13.81 -50.20 -48.13
N ASP A 101 12.90 -49.57 -47.38
CA ASP A 101 11.47 -49.62 -47.63
C ASP A 101 11.01 -48.16 -47.81
N SER A 102 10.71 -47.77 -49.05
CA SER A 102 10.27 -46.42 -49.46
C SER A 102 9.09 -45.91 -48.61
N THR A 103 8.31 -46.85 -48.07
CA THR A 103 7.09 -46.63 -47.29
C THR A 103 7.37 -46.01 -45.91
N TYR A 104 8.46 -46.40 -45.25
CA TYR A 104 8.82 -45.90 -43.92
C TYR A 104 9.33 -44.45 -43.94
N GLN A 105 10.07 -44.09 -44.99
CA GLN A 105 10.53 -42.71 -45.19
C GLN A 105 9.37 -41.76 -45.49
N GLU A 106 8.37 -42.20 -46.26
CA GLU A 106 7.15 -41.42 -46.53
C GLU A 106 6.32 -41.19 -45.26
N GLU A 107 6.18 -42.21 -44.41
CA GLU A 107 5.40 -42.12 -43.17
C GLU A 107 6.07 -41.21 -42.13
N LEU A 108 7.40 -41.27 -42.01
CA LEU A 108 8.18 -40.37 -41.18
C LEU A 108 8.09 -38.92 -41.67
N MET A 109 8.15 -38.70 -42.99
CA MET A 109 8.06 -37.36 -43.57
C MET A 109 6.67 -36.75 -43.38
N LYS A 110 5.63 -37.59 -43.38
CA LYS A 110 4.26 -37.18 -43.08
C LYS A 110 4.08 -36.78 -41.62
N GLN A 111 4.64 -37.55 -40.68
CA GLN A 111 4.64 -37.18 -39.25
C GLN A 111 5.38 -35.86 -39.00
N LEU A 112 6.56 -35.70 -39.61
CA LEU A 112 7.34 -34.46 -39.48
C LEU A 112 6.60 -33.24 -40.04
N MET A 113 5.87 -33.41 -41.14
CA MET A 113 5.07 -32.34 -41.74
C MET A 113 3.86 -31.99 -40.87
N GLU A 114 3.23 -32.97 -40.22
CA GLU A 114 2.14 -32.77 -39.25
C GLU A 114 2.64 -31.99 -38.03
N GLU A 115 3.76 -32.38 -37.43
CA GLU A 115 4.38 -31.68 -36.29
C GLU A 115 4.80 -30.25 -36.67
N LYS A 116 5.39 -30.07 -37.86
CA LYS A 116 5.74 -28.74 -38.38
C LYS A 116 4.50 -27.85 -38.48
N ASN A 117 3.42 -28.35 -39.05
CA ASN A 117 2.17 -27.58 -39.19
C ASN A 117 1.58 -27.23 -37.81
N GLN A 118 1.67 -28.13 -36.84
CA GLN A 118 1.23 -27.85 -35.46
C GLN A 118 2.06 -26.73 -34.82
N LEU A 119 3.38 -26.77 -34.98
CA LEU A 119 4.28 -25.72 -34.47
C LEU A 119 4.05 -24.37 -35.17
N GLU A 120 3.83 -24.37 -36.48
CA GLU A 120 3.49 -23.14 -37.22
C GLU A 120 2.17 -22.53 -36.71
N ASN A 121 1.15 -23.35 -36.45
CA ASN A 121 -0.11 -22.88 -35.87
C ASN A 121 0.06 -22.34 -34.44
N GLN A 122 0.91 -22.96 -33.63
CA GLN A 122 1.23 -22.46 -32.28
C GLN A 122 1.95 -21.11 -32.34
N LEU A 123 2.90 -20.95 -33.27
CA LEU A 123 3.59 -19.67 -33.50
C LEU A 123 2.62 -18.57 -33.91
N ILE A 124 1.67 -18.86 -34.80
CA ILE A 124 0.64 -17.91 -35.22
C ILE A 124 -0.22 -17.50 -34.01
N ASN A 125 -0.70 -18.46 -33.22
CA ASN A 125 -1.50 -18.17 -32.03
C ASN A 125 -0.74 -17.32 -31.01
N MET A 126 0.52 -17.65 -30.73
CA MET A 126 1.35 -16.86 -29.83
C MET A 126 1.60 -15.45 -30.36
N GLN A 127 1.75 -15.29 -31.68
CA GLN A 127 1.90 -13.97 -32.29
C GLN A 127 0.64 -13.12 -32.14
N ASP A 128 -0.54 -13.74 -32.26
CA ASP A 128 -1.82 -13.06 -32.06
C ASP A 128 -2.03 -12.66 -30.59
N GLU A 129 -1.70 -13.54 -29.64
CA GLU A 129 -1.72 -13.23 -28.20
C GLU A 129 -0.76 -12.09 -27.86
N LEU A 130 0.44 -12.10 -28.42
CA LEU A 130 1.44 -11.04 -28.25
C LEU A 130 0.89 -9.70 -28.75
N ASN A 131 0.28 -9.68 -29.94
CA ASN A 131 -0.32 -8.47 -30.51
C ASN A 131 -1.46 -7.93 -29.63
N LEU A 132 -2.31 -8.81 -29.09
CA LEU A 132 -3.40 -8.42 -28.19
C LEU A 132 -2.86 -7.79 -26.90
N VAL A 133 -1.81 -8.37 -26.31
CA VAL A 133 -1.16 -7.82 -25.11
C VAL A 133 -0.56 -6.45 -25.40
N TYR A 134 0.09 -6.26 -26.56
CA TYR A 134 0.60 -4.95 -26.96
C TYR A 134 -0.51 -3.90 -27.05
N GLU A 135 -1.67 -4.25 -27.64
CA GLU A 135 -2.81 -3.33 -27.74
C GLU A 135 -3.31 -2.92 -26.34
N GLN A 136 -3.44 -3.90 -25.42
CA GLN A 136 -3.85 -3.64 -24.03
C GLN A 136 -2.86 -2.76 -23.27
N ILE A 137 -1.55 -3.00 -23.43
CA ILE A 137 -0.50 -2.17 -22.83
C ILE A 137 -0.61 -0.74 -23.35
N THR A 138 -0.85 -0.57 -24.65
CA THR A 138 -0.99 0.74 -25.27
C THR A 138 -2.19 1.50 -24.71
N GLU A 139 -3.35 0.83 -24.59
CA GLU A 139 -4.56 1.41 -24.00
C GLU A 139 -4.36 1.79 -22.53
N LEU A 140 -3.74 0.92 -21.74
CA LEU A 140 -3.41 1.18 -20.33
C LEU A 140 -2.46 2.36 -20.19
N THR A 141 -1.45 2.46 -21.06
CA THR A 141 -0.49 3.58 -21.05
C THR A 141 -1.19 4.91 -21.24
N VAL A 142 -2.13 4.99 -22.20
CA VAL A 142 -2.94 6.20 -22.41
C VAL A 142 -3.79 6.54 -21.19
N LYS A 143 -4.40 5.53 -20.54
CA LYS A 143 -5.19 5.75 -19.31
C LYS A 143 -4.33 6.26 -18.16
N VAL A 144 -3.12 5.73 -17.99
CA VAL A 144 -2.17 6.18 -16.95
C VAL A 144 -1.77 7.63 -17.17
N GLN A 145 -1.40 8.01 -18.40
CA GLN A 145 -1.06 9.39 -18.74
C GLN A 145 -2.19 10.36 -18.43
N LYS A 146 -3.43 9.99 -18.77
CA LYS A 146 -4.60 10.81 -18.45
C LYS A 146 -4.80 10.99 -16.93
N LEU A 147 -4.62 9.92 -16.15
CA LEU A 147 -4.71 10.00 -14.68
C LEU A 147 -3.58 10.83 -14.08
N GLU A 148 -2.37 10.78 -14.65
CA GLU A 148 -1.26 11.63 -14.25
C GLU A 148 -1.58 13.12 -14.49
N GLU A 149 -2.15 13.46 -15.64
CA GLU A 149 -2.62 14.83 -15.95
C GLU A 149 -3.72 15.30 -15.00
N GLU A 150 -4.72 14.46 -14.72
CA GLU A 150 -5.81 14.76 -13.78
C GLU A 150 -5.28 14.97 -12.35
N ASN A 151 -4.35 14.14 -11.91
CA ASN A 151 -3.70 14.28 -10.60
C ASN A 151 -2.84 15.54 -10.51
N ALA A 152 -2.08 15.88 -11.56
CA ALA A 152 -1.29 17.10 -11.61
C ALA A 152 -2.18 18.35 -11.54
N PHE A 153 -3.31 18.33 -12.24
CA PHE A 153 -4.32 19.40 -12.15
C PHE A 153 -4.88 19.53 -10.73
N LEU A 154 -5.25 18.41 -10.10
CA LEU A 154 -5.80 18.40 -8.74
C LEU A 154 -4.78 18.92 -7.71
N MET A 155 -3.51 18.52 -7.83
CA MET A 155 -2.42 19.04 -7.00
C MET A 155 -2.31 20.56 -7.09
N GLY A 156 -2.40 21.13 -8.31
CA GLY A 156 -2.41 22.59 -8.49
C GLY A 156 -3.58 23.28 -7.80
N LEU A 157 -4.78 22.67 -7.79
CA LEU A 157 -5.93 23.19 -7.04
C LEU A 157 -5.70 23.12 -5.52
N TYR A 158 -5.09 22.05 -5.02
CA TYR A 158 -4.74 21.93 -3.60
C TYR A 158 -3.72 23.00 -3.18
N GLU A 159 -2.71 23.27 -4.00
CA GLU A 159 -1.72 24.33 -3.74
C GLU A 159 -2.38 25.70 -3.68
N GLN A 160 -3.24 26.04 -4.66
CA GLN A 160 -4.00 27.30 -4.65
C GLN A 160 -4.89 27.44 -3.40
N MET A 161 -5.52 26.34 -2.99
CA MET A 161 -6.35 26.33 -1.79
C MET A 161 -5.51 26.55 -0.52
N ASP A 162 -4.34 25.91 -0.42
CA ASP A 162 -3.43 26.10 0.71
C ASP A 162 -2.93 27.55 0.77
N GLU A 163 -2.54 28.14 -0.36
CA GLU A 163 -2.17 29.56 -0.44
C GLU A 163 -3.28 30.47 0.08
N MET A 164 -4.53 30.24 -0.36
CA MET A 164 -5.69 30.99 0.15
C MET A 164 -5.88 30.82 1.66
N TYR A 165 -5.70 29.60 2.20
CA TYR A 165 -5.77 29.37 3.64
C TYR A 165 -4.67 30.11 4.39
N GLN A 166 -3.44 30.11 3.89
CA GLN A 166 -2.33 30.85 4.49
C GLN A 166 -2.55 32.35 4.46
N GLU A 167 -3.09 32.90 3.36
CA GLU A 167 -3.47 34.31 3.29
C GLU A 167 -4.54 34.67 4.31
N LEU A 168 -5.55 33.83 4.49
CA LEU A 168 -6.61 34.04 5.47
C LEU A 168 -6.05 34.05 6.90
N ILE A 169 -5.11 33.14 7.21
CA ILE A 169 -4.42 33.10 8.51
C ILE A 169 -3.63 34.40 8.72
N LYS A 170 -2.88 34.87 7.71
CA LYS A 170 -2.12 36.13 7.79
C LYS A 170 -3.03 37.34 8.00
N LYS A 171 -4.16 37.43 7.30
CA LYS A 171 -5.15 38.51 7.47
C LYS A 171 -5.74 38.52 8.88
N ASN A 172 -6.16 37.35 9.40
CA ASN A 172 -6.66 37.24 10.77
C ASN A 172 -5.60 37.64 11.82
N GLN A 173 -4.32 37.33 11.59
CA GLN A 173 -3.24 37.75 12.47
C GLN A 173 -3.00 39.27 12.41
N GLN A 174 -3.05 39.89 11.23
CA GLN A 174 -2.92 41.34 11.07
C GLN A 174 -4.08 42.11 11.72
N GLU A 175 -5.32 41.63 11.56
CA GLU A 175 -6.50 42.24 12.21
C GLU A 175 -6.41 42.13 13.74
N SER A 176 -5.90 41.01 14.28
CA SER A 176 -5.69 40.85 15.73
C SER A 176 -4.59 41.76 16.32
N SER A 177 -3.66 42.23 15.49
CA SER A 177 -2.54 43.09 15.92
C SER A 177 -2.86 44.59 15.92
N ASN A 178 -3.97 45.00 15.28
CA ASN A 178 -4.43 46.39 15.24
C ASN A 178 -5.53 46.70 16.26
N GLU A 179 -6.04 45.71 16.98
CA GLU A 179 -6.93 45.92 18.11
C GLU A 179 -6.14 45.82 19.43
N THR A 180 -6.28 46.83 20.28
CA THR A 180 -5.85 46.76 21.68
C THR A 180 -6.37 45.46 22.30
N PRO A 181 -5.61 44.78 23.19
CA PRO A 181 -6.03 43.52 23.76
C PRO A 181 -7.23 43.78 24.69
N LYS A 182 -8.43 43.70 24.13
CA LYS A 182 -9.61 43.38 24.91
C LYS A 182 -9.42 41.94 25.31
N THR A 183 -9.12 41.73 26.59
CA THR A 183 -9.41 40.47 27.27
C THR A 183 -10.86 40.10 26.96
N MET A 184 -11.04 39.29 25.92
CA MET A 184 -12.32 38.72 25.59
C MET A 184 -12.52 37.61 26.61
N GLU A 185 -13.29 37.91 27.66
CA GLU A 185 -13.82 36.87 28.55
C GLU A 185 -14.44 35.79 27.64
N ARG A 186 -13.77 34.63 27.55
CA ARG A 186 -14.33 33.47 26.85
C ARG A 186 -15.45 32.92 27.72
N LYS A 187 -16.64 33.49 27.59
CA LYS A 187 -17.84 32.86 28.12
C LYS A 187 -18.04 31.57 27.33
N LEU A 188 -18.07 30.45 28.04
CA LEU A 188 -18.45 29.16 27.47
C LEU A 188 -19.82 29.33 26.80
N GLU A 189 -19.95 28.85 25.56
CA GLU A 189 -21.25 28.71 24.92
C GLU A 189 -22.03 27.63 25.67
N LYS A 190 -22.98 28.06 26.52
CA LYS A 190 -23.76 27.16 27.40
C LYS A 190 -25.02 26.61 26.74
N VAL A 191 -25.34 27.03 25.51
CA VAL A 191 -26.61 26.69 24.82
C VAL A 191 -26.33 26.18 23.41
N MET A 192 -27.00 25.11 22.99
CA MET A 192 -26.94 24.59 21.62
C MET A 192 -28.27 23.99 21.20
N SER A 193 -28.76 24.42 20.03
CA SER A 193 -29.97 23.85 19.43
C SER A 193 -29.75 22.40 18.98
N THR A 194 -30.83 21.63 18.95
CA THR A 194 -30.83 20.27 18.38
C THR A 194 -30.38 20.24 16.93
N GLU A 195 -30.74 21.25 16.14
CA GLU A 195 -30.42 21.39 14.72
C GLU A 195 -28.93 21.62 14.50
N ASP A 196 -28.28 22.45 15.34
CA ASP A 196 -26.85 22.70 15.24
C ASP A 196 -26.03 21.51 15.71
N PHE A 197 -26.51 20.77 16.73
CA PHE A 197 -25.92 19.50 17.11
C PHE A 197 -26.01 18.47 15.98
N LYS A 198 -27.15 18.36 15.30
CA LYS A 198 -27.34 17.49 14.12
C LYS A 198 -26.34 17.81 13.00
N LYS A 199 -26.02 19.09 12.76
CA LYS A 199 -24.99 19.48 11.78
C LYS A 199 -23.61 18.93 12.19
N ILE A 200 -23.22 19.08 13.46
CA ILE A 200 -21.95 18.54 13.98
C ILE A 200 -21.91 17.01 13.84
N PHE A 201 -23.04 16.35 14.09
CA PHE A 201 -23.17 14.90 13.95
C PHE A 201 -22.97 14.43 12.50
N LYS A 202 -23.64 15.06 11.54
CA LYS A 202 -23.47 14.78 10.10
C LYS A 202 -22.04 15.04 9.61
N GLU A 203 -21.40 16.11 10.07
CA GLU A 203 -19.98 16.38 9.77
C GLU A 203 -19.04 15.26 10.23
N VAL A 204 -19.37 14.58 11.33
CA VAL A 204 -18.55 13.47 11.84
C VAL A 204 -18.82 12.19 11.05
N ILE A 205 -20.09 11.89 10.74
CA ILE A 205 -20.48 10.69 9.98
C ILE A 205 -19.99 10.72 8.54
N ASN A 206 -20.10 11.85 7.84
CA ASN A 206 -19.62 11.98 6.46
C ASN A 206 -18.11 11.70 6.32
N LYS A 207 -17.34 11.75 7.42
CA LYS A 207 -15.90 11.40 7.43
C LYS A 207 -15.63 9.91 7.72
N TYR A 208 -16.66 9.11 7.97
CA TYR A 208 -16.58 7.66 8.21
C TYR A 208 -16.91 6.83 6.94
N GLU A 209 -16.80 7.42 5.75
CA GLU A 209 -17.04 6.76 4.46
C GLU A 209 -16.18 5.49 4.30
N GLY A 210 -16.84 4.33 4.24
CA GLY A 210 -16.20 3.06 3.93
C GLY A 210 -17.00 1.81 4.27
N GLY A 211 -17.95 1.86 5.21
CA GLY A 211 -18.79 0.70 5.44
C GLY A 211 -19.83 0.90 6.51
N THR A 212 -21.07 1.18 6.10
CA THR A 212 -22.30 0.76 6.82
C THR A 212 -23.54 1.31 6.12
N VAL A 213 -24.23 0.41 5.42
CA VAL A 213 -25.58 0.61 4.88
C VAL A 213 -26.66 0.66 6.00
N ASN A 214 -26.28 0.56 7.29
CA ASN A 214 -27.22 0.43 8.42
C ASN A 214 -27.44 1.67 9.30
N PHE A 215 -26.73 2.79 9.10
CA PHE A 215 -26.88 3.94 10.01
C PHE A 215 -28.16 4.76 9.82
N MET A 216 -28.80 4.71 8.64
CA MET A 216 -29.99 5.55 8.39
C MET A 216 -31.19 5.19 9.26
N GLN A 217 -31.29 3.96 9.77
CA GLN A 217 -32.42 3.54 10.61
C GLN A 217 -32.27 3.92 12.10
N GLN A 218 -31.03 4.11 12.59
CA GLN A 218 -30.73 4.43 14.00
C GLN A 218 -30.14 5.84 14.21
N GLU A 219 -30.02 6.63 13.14
CA GLU A 219 -29.39 7.96 13.16
C GLU A 219 -30.06 8.87 14.22
N ASN A 220 -31.39 8.95 14.20
CA ASN A 220 -32.14 9.82 15.11
C ASN A 220 -32.06 9.36 16.57
N GLU A 221 -32.03 8.04 16.82
CA GLU A 221 -31.88 7.48 18.16
C GLU A 221 -30.49 7.81 18.74
N LEU A 222 -29.43 7.59 17.96
CA LEU A 222 -28.06 7.92 18.35
C LEU A 222 -27.86 9.43 18.56
N ILE A 223 -28.47 10.27 17.73
CA ILE A 223 -28.45 11.72 17.90
C ILE A 223 -29.08 12.09 19.25
N ASN A 224 -30.26 11.55 19.56
CA ASN A 224 -30.98 11.86 20.79
C ASN A 224 -30.25 11.33 22.04
N GLU A 225 -29.72 10.11 21.98
CA GLU A 225 -28.91 9.52 23.06
C GLU A 225 -27.69 10.40 23.38
N ILE A 226 -26.94 10.81 22.35
CA ILE A 226 -25.75 11.62 22.59
C ILE A 226 -26.16 13.02 23.04
N TYR A 227 -27.18 13.63 22.43
CA TYR A 227 -27.63 14.98 22.78
C TYR A 227 -28.01 15.08 24.27
N THR A 228 -28.82 14.13 24.76
CA THR A 228 -29.29 14.11 26.16
C THR A 228 -28.19 13.88 27.19
N LEU A 229 -27.00 13.39 26.80
CA LEU A 229 -25.85 13.31 27.70
C LEU A 229 -25.21 14.67 27.99
N PHE A 230 -25.35 15.62 27.08
CA PHE A 230 -24.70 16.93 27.20
C PHE A 230 -25.71 18.04 27.50
N PHE A 231 -26.92 17.96 26.94
CA PHE A 231 -27.91 19.03 26.97
C PHE A 231 -29.19 18.61 27.70
N ASN A 232 -29.85 19.59 28.31
CA ASN A 232 -31.20 19.48 28.86
C ASN A 232 -32.25 19.71 27.77
N GLU A 233 -33.54 19.56 28.13
CA GLU A 233 -34.67 19.77 27.21
C GLU A 233 -34.70 21.19 26.63
N ASP A 234 -34.19 22.18 27.37
CA ASP A 234 -34.07 23.58 26.94
C ASP A 234 -32.85 23.85 26.04
N GLY A 235 -32.05 22.81 25.73
CA GLY A 235 -30.82 22.92 24.93
C GLY A 235 -29.63 23.54 25.66
N GLU A 236 -29.72 23.67 26.98
CA GLU A 236 -28.64 24.12 27.84
C GLU A 236 -27.72 22.97 28.26
N LEU A 237 -26.42 23.25 28.35
CA LEU A 237 -25.43 22.31 28.84
C LEU A 237 -25.67 21.93 30.30
N LYS A 238 -25.63 20.63 30.58
CA LYS A 238 -25.69 20.10 31.95
C LYS A 238 -24.51 20.60 32.77
N ASN A 239 -24.77 20.97 34.02
CA ASN A 239 -23.75 21.46 34.95
C ASN A 239 -22.58 20.47 35.12
N GLU A 240 -22.85 19.17 35.02
CA GLU A 240 -21.84 18.10 35.13
C GLU A 240 -20.81 18.11 33.99
N VAL A 241 -21.13 18.76 32.87
CA VAL A 241 -20.25 18.92 31.70
C VAL A 241 -19.32 20.12 31.87
N ILE A 242 -19.67 21.09 32.73
CA ILE A 242 -18.88 22.29 32.99
C ILE A 242 -17.97 22.00 34.19
N TYR A 243 -16.66 22.01 33.98
CA TYR A 243 -15.71 21.59 35.03
C TYR A 243 -15.24 22.76 35.90
N ASP A 244 -14.91 23.93 35.32
CA ASP A 244 -14.35 25.10 36.04
C ASP A 244 -14.64 26.44 35.32
N ASP A 245 -15.83 26.62 34.73
CA ASP A 245 -16.24 27.80 33.92
C ASP A 245 -15.37 28.18 32.69
N GLU A 246 -14.20 27.55 32.51
CA GLU A 246 -13.31 27.72 31.34
C GLU A 246 -13.14 26.43 30.51
N GLU A 247 -13.50 25.27 31.07
CA GLU A 247 -13.28 23.97 30.45
C GLU A 247 -14.52 23.07 30.56
N TYR A 248 -14.76 22.32 29.48
CA TYR A 248 -15.77 21.26 29.42
C TYR A 248 -15.14 19.91 29.75
N ARG A 249 -15.83 19.08 30.52
CA ARG A 249 -15.49 17.68 30.74
C ARG A 249 -16.49 16.80 30.00
N CYS A 250 -16.00 15.99 29.07
CA CYS A 250 -16.83 15.07 28.30
C CYS A 250 -17.37 13.95 29.21
N PRO A 251 -18.70 13.75 29.33
CA PRO A 251 -19.27 12.66 30.15
C PRO A 251 -18.87 11.26 29.67
N LEU A 252 -18.67 11.08 28.36
CA LEU A 252 -18.30 9.80 27.74
C LEU A 252 -16.81 9.47 27.84
N THR A 253 -15.94 10.44 27.54
CA THR A 253 -14.48 10.19 27.48
C THR A 253 -13.75 10.63 28.76
N LYS A 254 -14.42 11.34 29.66
CA LYS A 254 -13.88 12.02 30.86
C LYS A 254 -12.73 13.02 30.60
N LYS A 255 -12.40 13.27 29.33
CA LYS A 255 -11.37 14.24 28.89
C LYS A 255 -11.87 15.68 29.02
N LYS A 256 -10.92 16.59 29.25
CA LYS A 256 -11.15 18.04 29.33
C LYS A 256 -10.95 18.71 27.97
N TYR A 257 -11.77 19.73 27.68
CA TYR A 257 -11.75 20.47 26.42
C TYR A 257 -12.00 21.95 26.67
N LYS A 258 -11.31 22.81 25.92
CA LYS A 258 -11.56 24.26 25.91
C LYS A 258 -12.65 24.69 24.93
N ASN A 259 -13.08 23.79 24.04
CA ASN A 259 -14.01 24.08 22.96
C ASN A 259 -15.11 23.01 22.89
N LEU A 260 -16.36 23.45 22.94
CA LEU A 260 -17.56 22.59 22.96
C LEU A 260 -17.65 21.72 21.71
N ARG A 261 -17.46 22.30 20.52
CA ARG A 261 -17.51 21.58 19.24
C ARG A 261 -16.46 20.47 19.16
N SER A 262 -15.27 20.70 19.68
CA SER A 262 -14.20 19.70 19.73
C SER A 262 -14.54 18.55 20.66
N MET A 263 -15.13 18.85 21.82
CA MET A 263 -15.63 17.85 22.76
C MET A 263 -16.72 16.99 22.11
N LEU A 264 -17.73 17.61 21.51
CA LEU A 264 -18.85 16.92 20.89
C LEU A 264 -18.39 16.02 19.73
N LYS A 265 -17.48 16.50 18.86
CA LYS A 265 -16.91 15.68 17.79
C LYS A 265 -16.22 14.43 18.33
N ASN A 266 -15.48 14.54 19.44
CA ASN A 266 -14.82 13.37 20.02
C ASN A 266 -15.79 12.42 20.72
N ALA A 267 -16.81 12.97 21.39
CA ALA A 267 -17.89 12.20 22.00
C ALA A 267 -18.64 11.35 20.96
N ILE A 268 -19.03 11.96 19.84
CA ILE A 268 -19.72 11.29 18.73
C ILE A 268 -18.85 10.17 18.15
N ARG A 269 -17.57 10.45 17.87
CA ARG A 269 -16.63 9.41 17.39
C ARG A 269 -16.48 8.24 18.35
N THR A 270 -16.44 8.51 19.65
CA THR A 270 -16.26 7.48 20.67
C THR A 270 -17.49 6.57 20.75
N LYS A 271 -18.68 7.16 20.76
CA LYS A 271 -19.94 6.40 20.79
C LYS A 271 -20.13 5.58 19.51
N LEU A 272 -19.86 6.15 18.33
CA LEU A 272 -19.91 5.42 17.06
C LEU A 272 -18.96 4.21 17.05
N LYS A 273 -17.75 4.34 17.60
CA LYS A 273 -16.80 3.22 17.73
C LYS A 273 -17.30 2.12 18.69
N GLN A 274 -17.95 2.49 19.79
CA GLN A 274 -18.54 1.53 20.73
C GLN A 274 -19.71 0.76 20.11
N THR A 275 -20.51 1.42 19.27
CA THR A 275 -21.63 0.79 18.56
C THR A 275 -21.17 -0.13 17.42
N LEU A 276 -20.06 0.19 16.74
CA LEU A 276 -19.50 -0.60 15.63
C LEU A 276 -18.69 -1.82 16.06
N ASN A 277 -18.05 -1.77 17.23
CA ASN A 277 -17.26 -2.87 17.77
C ASN A 277 -17.74 -3.24 19.19
N PRO A 278 -18.76 -4.12 19.34
CA PRO A 278 -19.09 -4.70 20.62
C PRO A 278 -18.01 -5.75 20.97
N VAL A 279 -16.86 -5.32 21.49
CA VAL A 279 -15.86 -6.26 22.01
C VAL A 279 -16.28 -6.69 23.42
N ASP A 280 -16.62 -7.97 23.52
CA ASP A 280 -16.53 -8.87 24.67
C ASP A 280 -16.43 -8.21 26.05
N GLY A 281 -17.60 -8.03 26.67
CA GLY A 281 -17.70 -7.89 28.10
C GLY A 281 -17.54 -9.24 28.78
N THR A 282 -16.31 -9.61 29.16
CA THR A 282 -16.04 -10.47 30.33
C THR A 282 -14.56 -10.39 30.70
N VAL A 283 -14.20 -9.50 31.62
CA VAL A 283 -13.37 -9.89 32.77
C VAL A 283 -13.98 -9.19 33.97
N LEU A 284 -14.88 -9.93 34.63
CA LEU A 284 -15.36 -9.62 35.96
C LEU A 284 -14.16 -9.56 36.91
N ALA A 285 -14.20 -8.54 37.75
CA ALA A 285 -13.46 -8.46 38.99
C ALA A 285 -13.61 -9.76 39.79
N ASN A 286 -12.48 -10.34 40.17
CA ASN A 286 -12.18 -11.20 41.32
C ASN A 286 -10.63 -11.26 41.32
N ASP A 287 -9.86 -10.92 42.33
CA ASP A 287 -10.08 -10.95 43.76
C ASP A 287 -9.28 -9.84 44.45
N SER A 288 -9.92 -9.19 45.41
CA SER A 288 -9.22 -8.60 46.53
C SER A 288 -9.99 -8.96 47.79
N SER A 289 -9.32 -9.69 48.67
CA SER A 289 -9.66 -9.98 50.07
C SER A 289 -10.66 -11.12 50.33
N ARG A 290 -10.14 -12.32 50.61
CA ARG A 290 -10.15 -12.91 51.95
C ARG A 290 -9.19 -14.08 52.07
#